data_AF-A0A2V6CP44-F1
#
_entry.id   AF-A0A2V6CP44-F1
#
_cell.length_a   1.000
_cell.length_b   1.000
_cell.length_c   1.000
_cell.angle_alpha   90.00
_cell.angle_beta   90.00
_cell.angle_gamma   90.00
#
_symmetry.space_group_name_H-M   'P 1'
#
loop_
_entity.id
_entity.type
_entity.pdbx_description
1 polymer ?
#
loop_
_entity_poly.entity_id
_entity_poly.type
_entity_poly.pdbx_seq_one_letter_code
_entity_poly.pdbx_strand_id
1 'polypeptide(L)'
;MNRILAFAFIGAFVTGSLPAGEVLEDVVEKSFPLDPSGTFSLRAIDGIVEIFGSDSREVTISATKKAFSPERLNAIAIRIDARSDAISIETTSPPGPRHHFMDRSGTV
;
A
#
# COMPACT_ATOMS: atom_id res chain seq x y z
N MET A 1 -48.45 -25.46 34.18
CA MET A 1 -47.15 -26.17 34.37
C MET A 1 -46.40 -26.02 33.04
N ASN A 2 -45.33 -25.27 32.82
CA ASN A 2 -44.40 -24.55 33.68
C ASN A 2 -43.68 -23.42 32.88
N ARG A 3 -43.64 -22.23 33.49
CA ARG A 3 -42.47 -21.34 33.72
C ARG A 3 -41.80 -20.61 32.53
N ILE A 4 -42.14 -19.32 32.47
CA ILE A 4 -41.38 -18.21 31.87
C ILE A 4 -39.98 -18.17 32.49
N LEU A 5 -38.93 -18.12 31.65
CA LEU A 5 -37.56 -17.82 32.08
C LEU A 5 -37.12 -16.52 31.41
N ALA A 6 -37.13 -15.44 32.19
CA ALA A 6 -36.56 -14.16 31.82
C ALA A 6 -35.04 -14.23 32.00
N PHE A 7 -34.27 -13.98 30.93
CA PHE A 7 -32.85 -13.71 31.04
C PHE A 7 -32.62 -12.20 30.95
N ALA A 8 -32.35 -11.58 32.09
CA ALA A 8 -31.80 -10.24 32.17
C ALA A 8 -30.31 -10.31 31.78
N PHE A 9 -29.95 -9.78 30.62
CA PHE A 9 -28.56 -9.60 30.22
C PHE A 9 -28.14 -8.18 30.62
N ILE A 10 -27.37 -8.10 31.71
CA ILE A 10 -26.80 -6.85 32.21
C ILE A 10 -25.80 -6.33 31.19
N GLY A 11 -26.09 -5.17 30.62
CA GLY A 11 -25.17 -4.43 29.76
C GLY A 11 -24.07 -3.78 30.59
N ALA A 12 -22.82 -4.17 30.33
CA ALA A 12 -21.65 -3.38 30.68
C ALA A 12 -21.12 -2.75 29.37
N PHE A 13 -21.27 -1.44 29.30
CA PHE A 13 -20.81 -0.60 28.20
C PHE A 13 -19.27 -0.57 28.22
N VAL A 14 -18.62 -1.40 27.41
CA VAL A 14 -17.18 -1.23 27.16
C VAL A 14 -17.05 -0.01 26.24
N THR A 15 -16.67 1.13 26.82
CA THR A 15 -16.15 2.26 26.06
C THR A 15 -14.84 1.83 25.39
N GLY A 16 -14.96 1.26 24.19
CA GLY A 16 -13.82 1.01 23.33
C GLY A 16 -13.25 2.35 22.86
N SER A 17 -12.03 2.65 23.29
CA SER A 17 -11.18 3.59 22.56
C SER A 17 -11.08 3.07 21.12
N LEU A 18 -11.60 3.81 20.14
CA LEU A 18 -11.36 3.49 18.74
C LEU A 18 -9.83 3.46 18.56
N PRO A 19 -9.21 2.35 18.13
CA PRO A 19 -7.83 2.41 17.72
C PRO A 19 -7.77 3.45 16.59
N ALA A 20 -6.97 4.50 16.76
CA ALA A 20 -6.57 5.32 15.64
C ALA A 20 -5.95 4.35 14.63
N GLY A 21 -6.61 4.21 13.46
CA GLY A 21 -6.37 3.11 12.53
C GLY A 21 -4.88 2.90 12.29
N GLU A 22 -4.40 1.70 12.58
CA GLU A 22 -3.02 1.30 12.34
C GLU A 22 -2.71 1.46 10.85
N VAL A 23 -1.59 2.11 10.52
CA VAL A 23 -1.13 2.23 9.14
C VAL A 23 -0.63 0.85 8.72
N LEU A 24 -1.27 0.27 7.71
CA LEU A 24 -0.83 -0.97 7.09
C LEU A 24 0.29 -0.65 6.09
N GLU A 25 1.28 -1.54 6.04
CA GLU A 25 2.48 -1.40 5.21
C GLU A 25 2.75 -2.69 4.45
N ASP A 26 3.12 -2.57 3.17
CA ASP A 26 3.50 -3.69 2.31
C ASP A 26 4.75 -3.32 1.49
N VAL A 27 5.75 -4.18 1.52
CA VAL A 27 7.05 -3.95 0.86
C VAL A 27 7.20 -4.90 -0.31
N VAL A 28 7.42 -4.33 -1.50
CA VAL A 28 7.63 -5.07 -2.74
C VAL A 28 9.09 -4.91 -3.15
N GLU A 29 9.83 -6.01 -3.13
CA GLU A 29 11.21 -6.07 -3.61
C GLU A 29 11.29 -6.96 -4.85
N LYS A 30 11.86 -6.42 -5.93
CA LYS A 30 12.06 -7.12 -7.20
C LYS A 30 13.38 -6.69 -7.84
N SER A 31 14.10 -7.65 -8.41
CA SER A 31 15.32 -7.40 -9.15
C SER A 31 15.16 -7.85 -10.60
N PHE A 32 15.63 -7.02 -11.52
CA PHE A 32 15.57 -7.29 -12.95
C PHE A 32 16.93 -7.01 -13.61
N PRO A 33 17.37 -7.85 -14.56
CA PRO A 33 18.55 -7.53 -15.35
C PRO A 33 18.26 -6.34 -16.26
N LEU A 34 19.23 -5.43 -16.38
CA LEU A 34 19.16 -4.29 -17.30
C LEU A 34 20.51 -4.14 -17.99
N ASP A 35 20.49 -4.04 -19.32
CA ASP A 35 21.69 -3.77 -20.09
C ASP A 35 22.30 -2.42 -19.69
N PRO A 36 23.64 -2.25 -19.71
CA PRO A 36 24.29 -1.00 -19.32
C PRO A 36 23.86 0.23 -20.15
N SER A 37 23.36 0.00 -21.38
CA SER A 37 22.79 1.02 -22.26
C SER A 37 21.27 1.10 -22.19
N GLY A 38 20.65 0.35 -21.27
CA GLY A 38 19.22 0.25 -21.11
C GLY A 38 18.60 1.51 -20.50
N THR A 39 17.30 1.69 -20.71
CA THR A 39 16.58 2.87 -20.25
C THR A 39 15.75 2.56 -19.01
N PHE A 40 15.87 3.39 -17.98
CA PHE A 40 15.02 3.34 -16.80
C PHE A 40 14.00 4.49 -16.83
N SER A 41 12.72 4.18 -16.67
CA SER A 41 11.63 5.15 -16.58
C SER A 41 10.80 4.90 -15.33
N LEU A 42 10.54 5.96 -14.58
CA LEU A 42 9.72 5.91 -13.37
C LEU A 42 8.66 7.01 -13.42
N ARG A 43 7.41 6.60 -13.21
CA ARG A 43 6.28 7.47 -12.93
C ARG A 43 5.76 7.14 -11.54
N ALA A 44 6.18 7.92 -10.56
CA ALA A 44 5.63 7.90 -9.22
C ALA A 44 4.53 8.97 -9.09
N ILE A 45 3.43 8.61 -8.45
CA ILE A 45 2.32 9.55 -8.17
C ILE A 45 2.53 10.35 -6.88
N ASP A 46 3.05 9.70 -5.84
CA ASP A 46 3.28 10.25 -4.51
C ASP A 46 4.48 9.53 -3.86
N GLY A 47 5.04 10.13 -2.81
CA GLY A 47 6.15 9.58 -2.04
C GLY A 47 7.55 10.01 -2.49
N ILE A 48 8.54 9.51 -1.78
CA ILE A 48 9.96 9.75 -1.98
C ILE A 48 10.49 8.66 -2.91
N VAL A 49 11.30 9.10 -3.85
CA VAL A 49 12.04 8.23 -4.75
C VAL A 49 13.52 8.45 -4.49
N GLU A 50 14.21 7.39 -4.13
CA GLU A 50 15.66 7.36 -4.00
C GLU A 50 16.24 6.47 -5.10
N ILE A 51 17.23 6.98 -5.83
CA ILE A 51 17.92 6.25 -6.89
C ILE A 51 19.39 6.19 -6.53
N PHE A 52 19.91 4.97 -6.40
CA PHE A 52 21.31 4.70 -6.09
C PHE A 52 21.97 4.00 -7.27
N GLY A 53 23.17 4.45 -7.64
CA GLY A 53 24.01 3.75 -8.61
C GLY A 53 24.64 2.51 -8.00
N SER A 54 24.80 1.45 -8.79
CA SER A 54 25.53 0.24 -8.41
C SER A 54 26.37 -0.27 -9.58
N ASP A 55 27.39 -1.08 -9.30
CA ASP A 55 28.23 -1.72 -10.32
C ASP A 55 27.60 -3.01 -10.91
N SER A 56 26.37 -3.35 -10.50
CA SER A 56 25.64 -4.53 -10.98
C SER A 56 24.97 -4.27 -12.34
N ARG A 57 24.78 -5.32 -13.14
CA ARG A 57 23.95 -5.30 -14.36
C ARG A 57 22.48 -5.58 -14.08
N GLU A 58 22.05 -5.25 -12.87
CA GLU A 58 20.70 -5.48 -12.37
C GLU A 58 20.20 -4.23 -11.67
N VAL A 59 18.90 -4.00 -11.78
CA VAL A 59 18.19 -2.96 -11.06
C VAL A 59 17.32 -3.63 -10.01
N THR A 60 17.57 -3.30 -8.74
CA THR A 60 16.73 -3.70 -7.62
C THR A 60 15.75 -2.58 -7.30
N ILE A 61 14.47 -2.92 -7.28
CA ILE A 61 13.35 -2.05 -6.99
C ILE A 61 12.82 -2.46 -5.63
N SER A 62 12.87 -1.54 -4.67
CA SER A 62 12.21 -1.68 -3.37
C SER A 62 11.16 -0.59 -3.25
N ALA A 63 9.90 -0.99 -3.11
CA ALA A 63 8.77 -0.08 -3.02
C ALA A 63 7.92 -0.40 -1.80
N THR A 64 7.70 0.60 -0.96
CA THR A 64 6.90 0.49 0.26
C THR A 64 5.57 1.19 0.05
N LYS A 65 4.47 0.44 0.17
CA LYS A 65 3.10 0.99 0.12
C LYS A 65 2.55 1.12 1.52
N LYS A 66 1.86 2.22 1.81
CA LYS A 66 1.21 2.46 3.12
C LYS A 66 -0.24 2.90 2.93
N ALA A 67 -1.16 2.35 3.73
CA ALA A 67 -2.57 2.74 3.72
C ALA A 67 -3.24 2.45 5.07
N PHE A 68 -4.33 3.17 5.38
CA PHE A 68 -5.12 2.97 6.61
C PHE A 68 -6.18 1.87 6.51
N SER A 69 -6.30 1.20 5.35
CA SER A 69 -7.22 0.08 5.16
C SER A 69 -6.62 -0.95 4.19
N PRO A 70 -6.91 -2.26 4.38
CA PRO A 70 -6.35 -3.30 3.53
C PRO A 70 -6.89 -3.22 2.09
N GLU A 71 -8.13 -2.76 1.90
CA GLU A 71 -8.72 -2.55 0.58
C GLU A 71 -7.95 -1.48 -0.19
N ARG A 72 -7.56 -0.39 0.48
CA ARG A 72 -6.77 0.68 -0.15
C ARG A 72 -5.32 0.25 -0.39
N LEU A 73 -4.72 -0.49 0.53
CA LEU A 73 -3.37 -1.02 0.36
C LEU A 73 -3.27 -1.92 -0.88
N ASN A 74 -4.27 -2.78 -1.09
CA ASN A 74 -4.36 -3.67 -2.25
C ASN A 74 -4.73 -2.93 -3.55
N ALA A 75 -5.41 -1.78 -3.45
CA ALA A 75 -5.78 -0.97 -4.60
C ALA A 75 -4.64 -0.03 -5.08
N ILE A 76 -3.56 0.14 -4.32
CA ILE A 76 -2.32 0.75 -4.81
C ILE A 76 -1.64 -0.25 -5.75
N ALA A 77 -1.58 0.08 -7.04
CA ALA A 77 -0.93 -0.77 -8.03
C ALA A 77 0.47 -0.26 -8.39
N ILE A 78 1.42 -1.18 -8.41
CA ILE A 78 2.79 -0.96 -8.91
C ILE A 78 2.92 -1.84 -10.15
N ARG A 79 2.96 -1.23 -11.32
CA ARG A 79 3.18 -1.92 -12.59
C ARG A 79 4.64 -1.81 -12.96
N ILE A 80 5.27 -2.96 -13.16
CA ILE A 80 6.67 -3.06 -13.58
C ILE A 80 6.68 -3.81 -14.91
N ASP A 81 7.11 -3.11 -15.96
CA ASP A 81 7.43 -3.71 -17.25
C ASP A 81 8.95 -3.72 -17.38
N ALA A 82 9.53 -4.91 -17.23
CA ALA A 82 10.97 -5.13 -17.25
C ALA A 82 11.35 -5.93 -18.49
N ARG A 83 12.14 -5.30 -19.36
CA ARG A 83 12.83 -5.89 -20.51
C ARG A 83 14.33 -5.72 -20.32
N SER A 84 15.13 -6.48 -21.07
CA SER A 84 16.60 -6.39 -21.00
C SER A 84 17.13 -5.00 -21.36
N ASP A 85 16.43 -4.29 -22.25
CA ASP A 85 16.80 -2.97 -22.77
C ASP A 85 16.09 -1.80 -22.07
N ALA A 86 15.01 -2.07 -21.33
CA ALA A 86 14.23 -1.03 -20.68
C ALA A 86 13.43 -1.54 -19.48
N ILE A 87 13.43 -0.76 -18.40
CA ILE A 87 12.57 -0.96 -17.23
C ILE A 87 11.66 0.27 -17.10
N SER A 88 10.35 0.02 -17.05
CA SER A 88 9.33 1.05 -16.81
C SER A 88 8.54 0.71 -15.56
N ILE A 89 8.48 1.66 -14.64
CA ILE A 89 7.74 1.55 -13.39
C ILE A 89 6.65 2.62 -13.37
N GLU A 90 5.42 2.20 -13.13
CA GLU A 90 4.29 3.11 -12.94
C GLU A 90 3.56 2.74 -11.65
N THR A 91 3.42 3.72 -10.75
CA THR A 91 2.56 3.60 -9.57
C THR A 91 1.25 4.33 -9.82
N THR A 92 0.13 3.71 -9.42
CA THR A 92 -1.20 4.32 -9.54
C THR A 92 -1.94 4.27 -8.22
N SER A 93 -2.60 5.38 -7.91
CA SER A 93 -3.33 5.57 -6.65
C SER A 93 -4.61 4.76 -6.69
N PRO A 94 -5.08 4.22 -5.56
CA PRO A 94 -6.42 3.69 -5.47
C PRO A 94 -7.44 4.77 -5.90
N PRO A 95 -8.52 4.40 -6.59
CA PRO A 95 -9.57 5.36 -6.94
C PRO A 95 -10.07 6.07 -5.68
N GLY A 96 -10.13 7.41 -5.74
CA GLY A 96 -10.50 8.23 -4.59
C GLY A 96 -11.89 7.87 -4.05
N PRO A 97 -12.10 7.91 -2.72
CA PRO A 97 -13.42 7.71 -2.15
C PRO A 97 -14.39 8.79 -2.65
N ARG A 98 -15.66 8.43 -2.89
CA ARG A 98 -16.70 9.37 -3.37
C ARG A 98 -17.00 10.52 -2.38
N HIS A 99 -16.41 10.51 -1.18
CA HIS A 99 -16.63 11.49 -0.12
C HIS A 99 -15.28 12.04 0.39
N HIS A 100 -15.07 13.35 0.19
CA HIS A 100 -13.76 14.01 0.09
C HIS A 100 -13.18 14.57 1.41
N PHE A 101 -13.66 14.12 2.59
CA PHE A 101 -13.44 14.87 3.84
C PHE A 101 -12.56 14.20 4.91
N MET A 102 -12.05 12.98 4.71
CA MET A 102 -11.31 12.26 5.77
C MET A 102 -10.02 11.58 5.30
N ASP A 103 -9.62 11.74 4.05
CA ASP A 103 -8.51 10.98 3.48
C ASP A 103 -7.20 11.75 3.56
N ARG A 104 -6.30 11.32 4.47
CA ARG A 104 -4.90 11.77 4.55
C ARG A 104 -3.93 10.65 4.16
N SER A 105 -4.35 9.67 3.35
CA SER A 105 -3.42 8.73 2.75
C SER A 105 -2.68 9.38 1.58
N GLY A 106 -1.37 9.34 1.65
CA GLY A 106 -0.44 9.55 0.55
C GLY A 106 0.82 8.74 0.86
N THR A 107 1.65 8.50 -0.13
CA THR A 107 2.96 7.87 0.09
C THR A 107 3.99 8.90 0.55
N VAL A 108 4.85 8.45 1.47
CA VAL A 108 6.12 9.11 1.83
C VAL A 108 7.22 8.42 1.09
#